data_AF-G7GGM2-F1
#
_entry.id   AF-G7GGM2-F1
#
_cell.length_a   1.000
_cell.length_b   1.000
_cell.length_c   1.000
_cell.angle_alpha   90.00
_cell.angle_beta   90.00
_cell.angle_gamma   90.00
#
_symmetry.space_group_name_H-M   'P 1'
#
loop_
_entity.id
_entity.type
_entity.pdbx_description
1 polymer ?
#
loop_
_entity_poly.entity_id
_entity_poly.type
_entity_poly.pdbx_seq_one_letter_code
_entity_poly.pdbx_strand_id
1 'polypeptide(L)'
;MELQIKLYKMLIWLTLYASALHFFDNVYFFDQYPEPAWLTAPIVGALWIPLALLAHRAIDRIYMGKIEYSFVLIHSFVLANWISLGHYLFASPAVVLPRINFAIFLQVIFATLLLIYTLYLQYTRFTKSLPFSRRTWLVNIGLFIITIIVLELIWPSTWDNWWFFWS
;
A
#
# COMPACT_ATOMS: atom_id res chain seq x y z
N MET A 1 -20.45 -15.65 8.77
CA MET A 1 -19.00 -15.89 8.74
C MET A 1 -18.50 -16.12 7.31
N GLU A 2 -19.08 -17.04 6.55
CA GLU A 2 -18.61 -17.36 5.19
C GLU A 2 -18.57 -16.16 4.22
N LEU A 3 -19.64 -15.37 4.14
CA LEU A 3 -19.69 -14.17 3.30
C LEU A 3 -18.61 -13.14 3.69
N GLN A 4 -18.38 -12.94 4.98
CA GLN A 4 -17.37 -12.01 5.48
C GLN A 4 -15.96 -12.41 5.05
N ILE A 5 -15.65 -13.70 5.12
CA ILE A 5 -14.34 -14.22 4.68
C ILE A 5 -14.22 -14.17 3.15
N LYS A 6 -15.31 -14.38 2.39
CA LYS A 6 -15.31 -14.19 0.93
C LYS A 6 -14.99 -12.74 0.56
N LEU A 7 -15.67 -11.78 1.20
CA LEU A 7 -15.43 -10.34 1.00
C LEU A 7 -14.00 -9.95 1.39
N TYR A 8 -13.48 -10.48 2.49
CA TYR A 8 -12.11 -10.21 2.92
C TYR A 8 -11.09 -10.67 1.88
N LYS A 9 -11.20 -11.92 1.40
CA LYS A 9 -10.34 -12.45 0.34
C LYS A 9 -10.45 -11.64 -0.95
N MET A 10 -11.67 -11.25 -1.33
CA MET A 10 -11.91 -10.42 -2.50
C MET A 10 -11.18 -9.08 -2.38
N LEU A 11 -11.28 -8.40 -1.23
CA LEU A 11 -10.56 -7.15 -1.01
C LEU A 11 -9.05 -7.33 -1.10
N ILE A 12 -8.48 -8.41 -0.54
CA ILE A 12 -7.04 -8.70 -0.66
C ILE A 12 -6.62 -8.80 -2.13
N TRP A 13 -7.38 -9.53 -2.94
CA TRP A 13 -7.10 -9.67 -4.37
C TRP A 13 -7.27 -8.37 -5.14
N LEU A 14 -8.34 -7.61 -4.87
CA LEU A 14 -8.56 -6.30 -5.50
C LEU A 14 -7.42 -5.32 -5.17
N THR A 15 -6.95 -5.29 -3.92
CA THR A 15 -5.78 -4.49 -3.54
C THR A 15 -4.52 -4.95 -4.27
N LEU A 16 -4.28 -6.27 -4.38
CA LEU A 16 -3.13 -6.79 -5.12
C LEU A 16 -3.18 -6.42 -6.60
N TYR A 17 -4.34 -6.53 -7.24
CA TYR A 17 -4.49 -6.17 -8.65
C TYR A 17 -4.40 -4.67 -8.88
N ALA A 18 -4.92 -3.84 -7.98
CA ALA A 18 -4.74 -2.39 -8.04
C ALA A 18 -3.26 -2.00 -7.88
N SER A 19 -2.55 -2.68 -6.96
CA SER A 19 -1.10 -2.54 -6.81
C SER A 19 -0.36 -2.99 -8.07
N ALA A 20 -0.70 -4.14 -8.64
CA ALA A 20 -0.09 -4.63 -9.86
C ALA A 20 -0.28 -3.66 -11.03
N LEU A 21 -1.50 -3.11 -11.20
CA LEU A 21 -1.78 -2.09 -12.21
C LEU A 21 -0.85 -0.88 -12.05
N HIS A 22 -0.73 -0.34 -10.84
CA HIS A 22 0.15 0.79 -10.58
C HIS A 22 1.63 0.45 -10.83
N PHE A 23 2.12 -0.66 -10.31
CA PHE A 23 3.52 -1.06 -10.49
C PHE A 23 3.86 -1.35 -11.96
N PHE A 24 2.98 -1.99 -12.71
CA PHE A 24 3.23 -2.24 -14.14
C PHE A 24 3.12 -0.97 -14.98
N ASP A 25 2.20 -0.05 -14.68
CA ASP A 25 2.18 1.28 -15.32
C ASP A 25 3.50 2.03 -15.04
N ASN A 26 3.96 2.00 -13.79
CA ASN A 26 5.21 2.61 -13.36
C ASN A 26 6.42 2.00 -14.07
N VAL A 27 6.53 0.68 -14.15
CA VAL A 27 7.63 0.02 -14.87
C VAL A 27 7.62 0.34 -16.37
N TYR A 28 6.45 0.33 -17.01
CA TYR A 28 6.34 0.51 -18.45
C TYR A 28 6.52 1.98 -18.88
N PHE A 29 6.04 2.93 -18.07
CA PHE A 29 6.13 4.37 -18.32
C PHE A 29 7.05 5.06 -17.31
N PHE A 30 8.13 4.40 -16.90
CA PHE A 30 9.00 4.85 -15.80
C PHE A 30 9.48 6.29 -15.94
N ASP A 31 9.88 6.70 -17.15
CA ASP A 31 10.36 8.06 -17.41
C ASP A 31 9.27 9.15 -17.25
N GLN A 32 8.00 8.76 -17.12
CA GLN A 32 6.87 9.66 -16.88
C GLN A 32 6.50 9.78 -15.40
N TYR A 33 7.08 8.94 -14.54
CA TYR A 33 6.82 8.96 -13.11
C TYR A 33 7.78 9.93 -12.38
N PRO A 34 7.29 10.64 -11.34
CA PRO A 34 8.14 11.47 -10.51
C PRO A 34 8.93 10.58 -9.54
N GLU A 35 10.04 10.03 -10.02
CA GLU A 35 10.89 9.11 -9.27
C GLU A 35 12.22 9.74 -8.85
N PRO A 36 12.76 9.38 -7.68
CA PRO A 36 14.10 9.78 -7.29
C PRO A 36 15.16 9.03 -8.11
N ALA A 37 16.34 9.65 -8.29
CA ALA A 37 17.39 9.15 -9.17
C ALA A 37 17.97 7.76 -8.81
N TRP A 38 17.74 7.26 -7.59
CA TRP A 38 18.16 5.92 -7.18
C TRP A 38 17.20 4.82 -7.62
N LEU A 39 15.96 5.17 -7.96
CA LEU A 39 14.95 4.21 -8.39
C LEU A 39 15.10 3.97 -9.90
N THR A 40 14.88 2.74 -10.32
CA THR A 40 14.89 2.34 -11.74
C THR A 40 13.71 1.42 -12.01
N ALA A 41 13.26 1.31 -13.25
CA ALA A 41 12.17 0.42 -13.63
C ALA A 41 12.35 -1.03 -13.12
N PRO A 42 13.53 -1.68 -13.22
CA PRO A 42 13.74 -3.00 -12.63
C PRO A 42 13.58 -3.05 -11.10
N ILE A 43 14.03 -2.00 -10.39
CA ILE A 43 13.87 -1.92 -8.94
C ILE A 43 12.39 -1.78 -8.57
N VAL A 44 11.63 -0.94 -9.29
CA VAL A 44 10.17 -0.83 -9.10
C VAL A 44 9.50 -2.19 -9.30
N GLY A 45 9.80 -2.88 -10.40
CA GLY A 45 9.26 -4.21 -10.66
C GLY A 45 9.59 -5.22 -9.54
N ALA A 46 10.81 -5.17 -9.02
CA ALA A 46 11.23 -6.03 -7.90
C ALA A 46 10.50 -5.70 -6.58
N LEU A 47 10.21 -4.42 -6.32
CA LEU A 47 9.48 -3.97 -5.13
C LEU A 47 8.03 -4.48 -5.08
N TRP A 48 7.43 -4.85 -6.22
CA TRP A 48 6.11 -5.49 -6.24
C TRP A 48 6.11 -6.92 -5.68
N ILE A 49 7.23 -7.65 -5.78
CA ILE A 49 7.31 -9.06 -5.37
C ILE A 49 6.98 -9.27 -3.89
N PRO A 50 7.57 -8.52 -2.93
CA PRO A 50 7.16 -8.59 -1.53
C PRO A 50 5.66 -8.36 -1.30
N LEU A 51 5.04 -7.44 -2.04
CA LEU A 51 3.60 -7.15 -1.93
C LEU A 51 2.77 -8.36 -2.38
N ALA A 52 3.12 -8.97 -3.51
CA ALA A 52 2.48 -10.20 -3.98
C ALA A 52 2.62 -11.35 -2.96
N LEU A 53 3.82 -11.54 -2.41
CA LEU A 53 4.07 -12.57 -1.40
C LEU A 53 3.24 -12.34 -0.11
N LEU A 54 3.13 -11.09 0.36
CA LEU A 54 2.31 -10.76 1.53
C LEU A 54 0.83 -11.06 1.29
N ALA A 55 0.29 -10.66 0.13
CA ALA A 55 -1.11 -10.91 -0.23
C ALA A 55 -1.40 -12.41 -0.33
N HIS A 56 -0.59 -13.16 -1.08
CA HIS A 56 -0.72 -14.62 -1.19
C HIS A 56 -0.61 -15.31 0.17
N ARG A 57 0.39 -14.92 0.98
CA ARG A 57 0.58 -15.53 2.31
C ARG A 57 -0.59 -15.24 3.24
N ALA A 58 -1.21 -14.06 3.16
CA ALA A 58 -2.42 -13.74 3.90
C ALA A 58 -3.58 -14.65 3.49
N ILE A 59 -3.76 -14.88 2.19
CA ILE A 59 -4.76 -15.81 1.65
C ILE A 59 -4.52 -17.25 2.12
N ASP A 60 -3.27 -17.73 2.09
CA ASP A 60 -2.92 -19.07 2.61
C ASP A 60 -3.35 -19.23 4.07
N ARG A 61 -3.10 -18.22 4.92
CA ARG A 61 -3.49 -18.25 6.33
C ARG A 61 -5.01 -18.36 6.49
N ILE A 62 -5.77 -17.70 5.63
CA ILE A 62 -7.23 -17.81 5.62
C ILE A 62 -7.66 -19.24 5.24
N TYR A 63 -7.07 -19.84 4.21
CA TYR A 63 -7.38 -21.23 3.80
C TYR A 63 -7.00 -22.26 4.87
N MET A 64 -5.94 -22.01 5.64
CA MET A 64 -5.53 -22.87 6.77
C MET A 64 -6.39 -22.67 8.04
N GLY A 65 -7.45 -21.84 7.99
CA GLY A 65 -8.28 -21.50 9.16
C GLY A 65 -7.58 -20.58 10.17
N LYS A 66 -6.38 -20.08 9.85
CA LYS A 66 -5.53 -19.22 10.69
C LYS A 66 -5.77 -17.74 10.38
N ILE A 67 -7.03 -17.34 10.28
CA ILE A 67 -7.45 -15.98 9.85
C ILE A 67 -6.80 -14.89 10.70
N GLU A 68 -6.68 -15.10 12.00
CA GLU A 68 -6.11 -14.11 12.92
C GLU A 68 -4.67 -13.72 12.54
N TYR A 69 -3.90 -14.65 11.97
CA TYR A 69 -2.53 -14.41 11.50
C TYR A 69 -2.47 -13.67 10.16
N SER A 70 -3.56 -13.67 9.36
CA SER A 70 -3.56 -12.93 8.10
C SER A 70 -3.63 -11.41 8.35
N PHE A 71 -4.24 -10.96 9.45
CA PHE A 71 -4.36 -9.52 9.77
C PHE A 71 -3.00 -8.83 9.86
N VAL A 72 -2.01 -9.50 10.45
CA VAL A 72 -0.65 -8.96 10.56
C VAL A 72 -0.01 -8.77 9.18
N LEU A 73 -0.20 -9.74 8.29
CA LEU A 73 0.30 -9.66 6.91
C LEU A 73 -0.42 -8.56 6.13
N ILE A 74 -1.73 -8.41 6.32
CA ILE A 74 -2.52 -7.38 5.67
C ILE A 74 -2.17 -5.98 6.15
N HIS A 75 -1.87 -5.80 7.44
CA HIS A 75 -1.35 -4.54 7.95
C HIS A 75 -0.06 -4.11 7.25
N SER A 76 0.92 -5.01 7.12
CA SER A 76 2.16 -4.73 6.37
C SER A 76 1.86 -4.45 4.90
N PHE A 77 0.98 -5.24 4.29
CA PHE A 77 0.58 -5.08 2.89
C PHE A 77 -0.09 -3.73 2.62
N VAL A 78 -1.01 -3.28 3.48
CA VAL A 78 -1.66 -1.97 3.38
C VAL A 78 -0.64 -0.84 3.46
N LEU A 79 0.25 -0.87 4.45
CA LEU A 79 1.26 0.19 4.61
C LEU A 79 2.21 0.24 3.42
N ALA A 80 2.64 -0.91 2.90
CA ALA A 80 3.43 -0.98 1.68
C ALA A 80 2.69 -0.39 0.47
N ASN A 81 1.36 -0.58 0.40
CA ASN A 81 0.55 0.05 -0.65
C ASN A 81 0.44 1.57 -0.49
N TRP A 82 0.37 2.10 0.72
CA TRP A 82 0.33 3.55 0.95
C TRP A 82 1.65 4.27 0.64
N ILE A 83 2.77 3.53 0.50
CA ILE A 83 4.03 4.11 0.02
C ILE A 83 3.87 4.72 -1.39
N SER A 84 2.88 4.30 -2.19
CA SER A 84 2.59 4.91 -3.50
C SER A 84 2.22 6.39 -3.40
N LEU A 85 1.73 6.87 -2.25
CA LEU A 85 1.53 8.31 -2.02
C LEU A 85 2.85 9.09 -2.01
N GLY A 86 3.98 8.38 -1.84
CA GLY A 86 5.33 8.93 -1.89
C GLY A 86 5.67 9.61 -3.21
N HIS A 87 5.03 9.26 -4.33
CA HIS A 87 5.20 10.00 -5.60
C HIS A 87 4.88 11.49 -5.43
N TYR A 88 3.97 11.82 -4.52
CA TYR A 88 3.60 13.22 -4.28
C TYR A 88 4.55 13.99 -3.37
N LEU A 89 5.57 13.32 -2.81
CA LEU A 89 6.73 13.97 -2.22
C LEU A 89 7.62 14.58 -3.30
N PHE A 90 7.64 14.00 -4.50
CA PHE A 90 8.52 14.41 -5.60
C PHE A 90 7.83 15.31 -6.63
N ALA A 91 6.50 15.24 -6.76
CA ALA A 91 5.75 16.10 -7.67
C ALA A 91 4.31 16.34 -7.18
N SER A 92 3.78 17.54 -7.44
CA SER A 92 2.38 17.83 -7.15
C SER A 92 1.41 16.91 -7.91
N PRO A 93 0.31 16.44 -7.29
CA PRO A 93 -0.77 15.76 -8.01
C PRO A 93 -1.30 16.54 -9.22
N ALA A 94 -1.18 17.87 -9.21
CA ALA A 94 -1.61 18.75 -10.30
C ALA A 94 -0.76 18.63 -11.58
N VAL A 95 0.52 18.26 -11.44
CA VAL A 95 1.46 18.12 -12.57
C VAL A 95 1.70 16.66 -12.94
N VAL A 96 1.39 15.72 -12.04
CA VAL A 96 1.44 14.28 -12.31
C VAL A 96 0.34 13.91 -13.32
N LEU A 97 0.68 13.03 -14.28
CA LEU A 97 -0.27 12.62 -15.31
C LEU A 97 -1.55 12.02 -14.71
N PRO A 98 -2.75 12.31 -15.27
CA PRO A 98 -4.02 11.81 -14.75
C PRO A 98 -4.08 10.28 -14.60
N ARG A 99 -3.43 9.53 -15.51
CA ARG A 99 -3.34 8.07 -15.45
C ARG A 99 -2.58 7.58 -14.20
N ILE A 100 -1.47 8.25 -13.86
CA ILE A 100 -0.64 7.93 -12.69
C ILE A 100 -1.44 8.23 -11.42
N ASN A 101 -2.05 9.41 -11.34
CA ASN A 101 -2.95 9.78 -10.25
C ASN A 101 -4.06 8.74 -10.06
N PHE A 102 -4.68 8.27 -11.15
CA PHE A 102 -5.72 7.26 -11.12
C PHE A 102 -5.22 5.90 -10.60
N ALA A 103 -4.05 5.44 -11.04
CA ALA A 103 -3.45 4.20 -10.58
C ALA A 103 -3.12 4.24 -9.08
N ILE A 104 -2.49 5.33 -8.62
CA ILE A 104 -2.20 5.57 -7.19
C ILE A 104 -3.51 5.61 -6.39
N PHE A 105 -4.51 6.33 -6.88
CA PHE A 105 -5.81 6.47 -6.21
C PHE A 105 -6.52 5.13 -6.03
N LEU A 106 -6.58 4.30 -7.08
CA LEU A 106 -7.16 2.96 -6.99
C LEU A 106 -6.43 2.09 -5.96
N GLN A 107 -5.09 2.06 -6.01
CA GLN A 107 -4.28 1.30 -5.06
C GLN A 107 -4.55 1.73 -3.61
N VAL A 108 -4.54 3.03 -3.35
CA VAL A 108 -4.74 3.62 -2.02
C VAL A 108 -6.16 3.36 -1.51
N ILE A 109 -7.19 3.51 -2.36
CA ILE A 109 -8.57 3.23 -1.96
C ILE A 109 -8.75 1.77 -1.58
N PHE A 110 -8.30 0.83 -2.43
CA PHE A 110 -8.49 -0.59 -2.11
C PHE A 110 -7.69 -0.99 -0.86
N ALA A 111 -6.48 -0.48 -0.68
CA ALA A 111 -5.71 -0.71 0.56
C ALA A 111 -6.44 -0.14 1.79
N THR A 112 -7.04 1.04 1.67
CA THR A 112 -7.80 1.68 2.77
C THR A 112 -9.08 0.90 3.10
N LEU A 113 -9.85 0.48 2.09
CA LEU A 113 -11.03 -0.36 2.28
C LEU A 113 -10.67 -1.71 2.92
N LEU A 114 -9.57 -2.32 2.48
CA LEU A 114 -9.04 -3.54 3.06
C LEU A 114 -8.64 -3.35 4.53
N LEU A 115 -8.01 -2.23 4.89
CA LEU A 115 -7.67 -1.91 6.27
C LEU A 115 -8.92 -1.75 7.13
N ILE A 116 -9.88 -0.94 6.69
CA ILE A 116 -11.15 -0.72 7.41
C ILE A 116 -11.84 -2.07 7.64
N TYR A 117 -11.91 -2.91 6.63
CA TYR A 117 -12.56 -4.22 6.74
C TYR A 117 -11.77 -5.19 7.64
N THR A 118 -10.44 -5.14 7.58
CA THR A 118 -9.56 -5.90 8.49
C THR A 118 -9.83 -5.52 9.94
N LEU A 119 -9.81 -4.22 10.26
CA LEU A 119 -10.09 -3.71 11.60
C LEU A 119 -11.51 -4.11 12.03
N TYR A 120 -12.51 -3.96 11.17
CA TYR A 120 -13.88 -4.41 11.45
C TYR A 120 -13.93 -5.89 11.86
N LEU A 121 -13.26 -6.79 11.13
CA LEU A 121 -13.22 -8.21 11.48
C LEU A 121 -12.48 -8.46 12.80
N GLN A 122 -11.37 -7.76 13.05
CA GLN A 122 -10.60 -7.89 14.28
C GLN A 122 -11.42 -7.47 15.51
N TYR A 123 -12.11 -6.33 15.46
CA TYR A 123 -12.88 -5.82 16.59
C TYR A 123 -14.20 -6.56 16.81
N THR A 124 -14.83 -7.08 15.77
CA THR A 124 -16.17 -7.69 15.89
C THR A 124 -16.19 -9.21 15.94
N ARG A 125 -15.18 -9.89 15.37
CA ARG A 125 -15.16 -11.36 15.21
C ARG A 125 -13.92 -12.03 15.76
N PHE A 126 -12.77 -11.36 15.70
CA PHE A 126 -11.46 -11.93 16.03
C PHE A 126 -10.71 -11.10 17.07
N THR A 127 -11.37 -10.79 18.19
CA THR A 127 -10.82 -9.89 19.23
C THR A 127 -9.54 -10.42 19.87
N LYS A 128 -9.38 -11.75 19.92
CA LYS A 128 -8.14 -12.42 20.37
C LYS A 128 -6.93 -12.08 19.48
N SER A 129 -7.15 -11.58 18.27
CA SER A 129 -6.07 -11.15 17.37
C SER A 129 -5.45 -9.80 17.73
N LEU A 130 -6.14 -8.98 18.52
CA LEU A 130 -5.76 -7.59 18.79
C LEU A 130 -4.40 -7.45 19.50
N PRO A 131 -4.05 -8.23 20.55
CA PRO A 131 -2.80 -8.02 21.28
C PRO A 131 -1.56 -8.19 20.40
N PHE A 132 -1.51 -9.23 19.56
CA PHE A 132 -0.36 -9.47 18.69
C PHE A 132 -0.39 -8.60 17.43
N SER A 133 -1.57 -8.26 16.92
CA SER A 133 -1.71 -7.37 15.77
C SER A 133 -1.31 -5.94 16.11
N ARG A 134 -1.63 -5.46 17.33
CA ARG A 134 -1.26 -4.13 17.82
C ARG A 134 0.24 -3.91 17.83
N ARG A 135 1.01 -4.87 18.37
CA ARG A 135 2.47 -4.76 18.42
C ARG A 135 3.06 -4.63 17.02
N THR A 136 2.65 -5.51 16.10
CA THR A 136 3.17 -5.49 14.73
C THR A 136 2.73 -4.24 13.98
N TRP A 137 1.51 -3.76 14.23
CA TRP A 137 1.01 -2.51 13.67
C TRP A 137 1.85 -1.30 14.09
N LEU A 138 2.17 -1.18 15.38
CA LEU A 138 3.03 -0.10 15.88
C LEU A 138 4.42 -0.14 15.25
N VAL A 139 5.00 -1.33 15.09
CA VAL A 139 6.30 -1.50 14.40
C VAL A 139 6.20 -1.06 12.95
N ASN A 140 5.18 -1.51 12.22
CA ASN A 140 5.03 -1.15 10.82
C ASN A 140 4.76 0.34 10.63
N ILE A 141 3.96 0.97 11.50
CA ILE A 141 3.77 2.44 11.50
C ILE A 141 5.10 3.14 11.78
N GLY A 142 5.86 2.68 12.78
CA GLY A 142 7.17 3.24 13.09
C GLY A 142 8.11 3.18 11.89
N LEU A 143 8.18 2.03 11.21
CA LEU A 143 8.94 1.87 9.98
C LEU A 143 8.43 2.79 8.86
N PHE A 144 7.12 2.91 8.67
CA PHE A 144 6.53 3.80 7.68
C PHE A 144 6.91 5.26 7.93
N ILE A 145 6.78 5.74 9.18
CA ILE A 145 7.16 7.09 9.58
C ILE A 145 8.66 7.33 9.35
N ILE A 146 9.51 6.38 9.76
CA ILE A 146 10.96 6.47 9.54
C ILE A 146 11.27 6.57 8.05
N THR A 147 10.63 5.75 7.22
CA THR A 147 10.80 5.80 5.77
C THR A 147 10.44 7.18 5.22
N ILE A 148 9.30 7.75 5.61
CA ILE A 148 8.91 9.11 5.16
C ILE A 148 9.93 10.16 5.63
N ILE A 149 10.37 10.11 6.88
CA ILE A 149 11.38 11.05 7.40
C ILE A 149 12.70 10.94 6.62
N VAL A 150 13.17 9.72 6.36
CA VAL A 150 14.40 9.51 5.58
C VAL A 150 14.25 10.03 4.16
N LEU A 151 13.11 9.78 3.51
CA LEU A 151 12.84 10.30 2.17
C LEU A 151 12.84 11.84 2.16
N GLU A 152 12.15 12.49 3.10
CA GLU A 152 12.13 13.96 3.21
C GLU A 152 13.49 14.58 3.53
N LEU A 153 14.32 13.90 4.32
CA LEU A 153 15.67 14.40 4.64
C LEU A 153 16.62 14.35 3.43
N ILE A 154 16.46 13.36 2.56
CA ILE A 154 17.36 13.16 1.40
C ILE A 154 16.80 13.85 0.14
N TRP A 155 15.48 13.84 -0.03
CA TRP A 155 14.74 14.52 -1.09
C TRP A 155 13.61 15.36 -0.48
N PRO A 156 13.92 16.60 -0.08
CA PRO A 156 12.91 17.51 0.44
C PRO A 156 11.84 17.73 -0.62
N SER A 157 10.61 17.50 -0.21
CA SER A 157 9.42 17.71 -1.02
C SER A 157 9.14 19.18 -1.29
N THR A 158 8.54 19.46 -2.44
CA THR A 158 8.11 20.81 -2.85
C THR A 158 6.64 21.03 -2.50
N TRP A 159 6.25 20.87 -1.23
CA TRP A 159 4.85 21.06 -0.80
C TRP A 159 4.30 22.46 -1.09
N ASP A 160 5.19 23.44 -1.23
CA ASP A 160 4.89 24.83 -1.53
C ASP A 160 4.18 25.02 -2.89
N ASN A 161 4.38 24.10 -3.84
CA ASN A 161 3.77 24.17 -5.17
C ASN A 161 2.59 23.21 -5.41
N TRP A 162 2.15 22.47 -4.38
CA TRP A 162 1.15 21.41 -4.51
C TRP A 162 -0.18 21.85 -5.13
N TRP A 163 -0.55 23.12 -4.97
CA TRP A 163 -1.84 23.66 -5.40
C TRP A 163 -1.76 24.56 -6.64
N PHE A 164 -0.56 24.80 -7.18
CA PHE A 164 -0.38 25.67 -8.33
C PHE A 164 -0.36 24.85 -9.62
N PHE A 165 -1.42 24.98 -10.40
CA PHE A 165 -1.58 24.34 -11.72
C PHE A 165 -0.72 24.99 -12.82
N TRP A 166 -0.02 26.08 -12.49
CA TRP A 166 0.74 26.91 -13.41
C TRP A 166 2.02 27.36 -12.71
N SER A 167 3.14 26.77 -13.11
CA SER A 167 4.51 27.28 -12.87
C SER A 167 5.15 27.60 -14.20
#